data_AF-A0A1B7XEX7-F1
#
_entry.id   AF-A0A1B7XEX7-F1
#
_cell.length_a   1.000
_cell.length_b   1.000
_cell.length_c   1.000
_cell.angle_alpha   90.00
_cell.angle_beta   90.00
_cell.angle_gamma   90.00
#
_symmetry.space_group_name_H-M   'P 1'
#
loop_
_entity.id
_entity.type
_entity.pdbx_description
1 polymer ?
#
loop_
_entity_poly.entity_id
_entity_poly.type
_entity_poly.pdbx_seq_one_letter_code
_entity_poly.pdbx_strand_id
1 'polypeptide(L)'
;MYKHTLRVNGEYLAKAQALPSNTNVVGNGGSVKAGSTMGAVEIVMAAADAVTIPANTQLVLQLEGSDNNSSFSTMPVNYTEAIGSEGKTCKAGEELARLPVPSNAPKHVRCRIVTNKSGVTGTVDVFCDFLPR
;
A
#
# COMPACT_ATOMS: atom_id res chain seq x y z
N MET A 1 -4.86 18.09 -15.31
CA MET A 1 -4.58 16.69 -15.67
C MET A 1 -5.46 15.80 -14.83
N TYR A 2 -6.41 15.08 -15.43
CA TYR A 2 -7.22 14.11 -14.72
C TYR A 2 -6.36 12.88 -14.39
N LYS A 3 -6.20 12.55 -13.10
CA LYS A 3 -5.49 11.34 -12.65
C LYS A 3 -6.33 10.10 -12.98
N HIS A 4 -6.27 9.64 -14.22
CA HIS A 4 -6.87 8.37 -14.63
C HIS A 4 -5.92 7.23 -14.28
N THR A 5 -6.06 6.65 -13.08
CA THR A 5 -5.38 5.40 -12.74
C THR A 5 -6.15 4.23 -13.32
N LEU A 6 -5.53 3.49 -14.23
CA LEU A 6 -6.09 2.31 -14.85
C LEU A 6 -5.88 1.12 -13.90
N ARG A 7 -6.90 0.80 -13.11
CA ARG A 7 -6.87 -0.36 -12.22
C ARG A 7 -7.09 -1.63 -13.04
N VAL A 8 -6.17 -2.58 -12.94
CA VAL A 8 -6.43 -3.94 -13.43
C VAL A 8 -7.51 -4.54 -12.53
N ASN A 9 -8.70 -4.76 -13.08
CA ASN A 9 -9.85 -5.19 -12.30
C ASN A 9 -9.56 -6.53 -11.61
N GLY A 10 -9.66 -6.57 -10.28
CA GLY A 10 -9.43 -7.75 -9.47
C GLY A 10 -8.00 -7.90 -8.93
N GLU A 11 -7.03 -7.11 -9.39
CA GLU A 11 -5.64 -7.18 -8.91
C GLU A 11 -5.38 -6.18 -7.77
N TYR A 12 -5.90 -6.51 -6.60
CA TYR A 12 -5.64 -5.78 -5.37
C TYR A 12 -4.64 -6.55 -4.52
N LEU A 13 -3.66 -5.84 -3.93
CA LEU A 13 -2.86 -6.37 -2.84
C LEU A 13 -3.63 -6.26 -1.52
N ALA A 14 -4.53 -5.26 -1.41
CA ALA A 14 -5.51 -5.15 -0.36
C ALA A 14 -6.79 -4.48 -0.91
N LYS A 15 -7.97 -4.98 -0.56
CA LYS A 15 -9.26 -4.41 -0.97
C LYS A 15 -10.13 -4.17 0.26
N ALA A 16 -10.61 -2.94 0.41
CA ALA A 16 -11.37 -2.48 1.58
C ALA A 16 -10.75 -2.93 2.92
N GLN A 17 -9.40 -2.95 2.98
CA GLN A 17 -8.68 -3.44 4.15
C GLN A 17 -8.73 -2.37 5.23
N ALA A 18 -9.18 -2.74 6.43
CA ALA A 18 -9.13 -1.84 7.58
C ALA A 18 -7.68 -1.41 7.83
N LEU A 19 -7.45 -0.11 7.99
CA LEU A 19 -6.13 0.35 8.40
C LEU A 19 -5.80 -0.24 9.78
N PRO A 20 -4.59 -0.78 9.97
CA PRO A 20 -4.19 -1.29 11.27
C PRO A 20 -4.17 -0.14 12.30
N SER A 21 -4.38 -0.48 13.55
CA SER A 21 -4.40 0.46 14.69
C SER A 21 -3.33 0.01 15.67
N ASN A 22 -2.17 0.69 15.66
CA ASN A 22 -0.96 0.33 16.39
C ASN A 22 -0.48 -1.11 16.12
N THR A 23 -0.49 -1.53 14.86
CA THR A 23 -0.06 -2.87 14.46
C THR A 23 0.36 -2.88 13.00
N ASN A 24 0.68 -4.06 12.49
CA ASN A 24 0.93 -4.32 11.09
C ASN A 24 -0.02 -5.41 10.58
N VAL A 25 -0.41 -5.29 9.31
CA VAL A 25 -1.25 -6.28 8.63
C VAL A 25 -0.72 -6.53 7.22
N VAL A 26 -0.75 -7.79 6.80
CA VAL A 26 -0.55 -8.14 5.39
C VAL A 26 -1.84 -7.83 4.63
N GLY A 27 -1.72 -7.35 3.39
CA GLY A 27 -2.86 -7.08 2.53
C GLY A 27 -3.72 -8.31 2.29
N ASN A 28 -5.04 -8.15 2.34
CA ASN A 28 -6.01 -9.23 2.20
C ASN A 28 -6.23 -9.71 0.75
N GLY A 29 -5.55 -9.10 -0.24
CA GLY A 29 -5.64 -9.46 -1.65
C GLY A 29 -4.58 -10.48 -2.12
N GLY A 30 -3.64 -10.84 -1.26
CA GLY A 30 -2.57 -11.79 -1.58
C GLY A 30 -1.39 -11.14 -2.31
N SER A 31 -0.65 -11.95 -3.08
CA SER A 31 0.52 -11.49 -3.83
C SER A 31 0.22 -11.34 -5.33
N VAL A 32 0.96 -10.45 -5.98
CA VAL A 32 0.96 -10.23 -7.42
C VAL A 32 2.33 -10.58 -8.01
N LYS A 33 2.37 -10.96 -9.28
CA LYS A 33 3.63 -11.27 -9.98
C LYS A 33 4.28 -10.01 -10.54
N ALA A 34 4.89 -9.20 -9.67
CA ALA A 34 5.46 -7.90 -10.04
C ALA A 34 6.99 -7.87 -10.16
N GLY A 35 7.71 -8.93 -9.77
CA GLY A 35 9.19 -8.94 -9.72
C GLY A 35 9.93 -8.73 -11.04
N SER A 36 9.27 -8.95 -12.18
CA SER A 36 9.87 -8.82 -13.52
C SER A 36 9.39 -7.59 -14.28
N THR A 37 8.78 -6.63 -13.59
CA THR A 37 8.23 -5.42 -14.21
C THR A 37 9.27 -4.32 -14.43
N MET A 38 10.54 -4.53 -14.04
CA MET A 38 11.66 -3.60 -14.23
C MET A 38 11.38 -2.17 -13.72
N GLY A 39 10.58 -2.02 -12.65
CA GLY A 39 10.21 -0.72 -12.09
C GLY A 39 9.13 0.03 -12.86
N ALA A 40 8.40 -0.63 -13.77
CA ALA A 40 7.27 -0.05 -14.49
C ALA A 40 5.96 -0.01 -13.67
N VAL A 41 5.93 -0.67 -12.51
CA VAL A 41 4.76 -0.75 -11.64
C VAL A 41 5.02 -0.04 -10.32
N GLU A 42 4.04 0.75 -9.89
CA GLU A 42 3.96 1.33 -8.55
C GLU A 42 2.82 0.70 -7.76
N ILE A 43 3.00 0.58 -6.45
CA ILE A 43 1.96 0.17 -5.52
C ILE A 43 1.37 1.43 -4.92
N VAL A 44 0.08 1.62 -5.12
CA VAL A 44 -0.68 2.78 -4.65
C VAL A 44 -1.62 2.34 -3.54
N MET A 45 -1.61 3.05 -2.42
CA MET A 45 -2.59 2.91 -1.35
C MET A 45 -3.51 4.13 -1.38
N ALA A 46 -4.82 3.89 -1.56
CA ALA A 46 -5.85 4.92 -1.56
C ALA A 46 -6.93 4.60 -0.53
N ALA A 47 -7.58 5.63 -0.02
CA ALA A 47 -8.75 5.50 0.85
C ALA A 47 -9.88 4.78 0.08
N ALA A 48 -10.33 3.62 0.56
CA ALA A 48 -11.49 2.94 0.01
C ALA A 48 -12.77 3.61 0.52
N ASP A 49 -12.81 3.90 1.81
CA ASP A 49 -13.80 4.76 2.49
C ASP A 49 -13.11 5.95 3.15
N ALA A 50 -13.87 6.82 3.84
CA ALA A 50 -13.27 7.89 4.63
C ALA A 50 -12.31 7.31 5.70
N VAL A 51 -11.08 7.83 5.71
CA VAL A 51 -10.02 7.41 6.62
C VAL A 51 -9.71 8.54 7.61
N THR A 52 -9.56 8.21 8.89
CA THR A 52 -9.09 9.15 9.91
C THR A 52 -7.85 8.58 10.58
N ILE A 53 -6.78 9.37 10.58
CA ILE A 53 -5.50 9.02 11.17
C ILE A 53 -5.17 10.05 12.26
N PRO A 54 -4.99 9.63 13.53
CA PRO A 54 -4.67 10.54 14.63
C PRO A 54 -3.33 11.25 14.45
N ALA A 55 -3.17 12.38 15.14
CA ALA A 55 -1.96 13.17 15.14
C ALA A 55 -0.71 12.38 15.58
N ASN A 56 0.44 12.72 15.00
CA ASN A 56 1.73 12.10 15.28
C ASN A 56 1.73 10.58 15.06
N THR A 57 0.91 10.08 14.14
CA THR A 57 0.91 8.68 13.69
C THR A 57 1.93 8.51 12.56
N GLN A 58 2.67 7.42 12.56
CA GLN A 58 3.46 6.97 11.43
C GLN A 58 2.64 5.95 10.65
N LEU A 59 2.36 6.26 9.38
CA LEU A 59 1.76 5.34 8.43
C LEU A 59 2.86 4.80 7.51
N VAL A 60 2.97 3.47 7.39
CA VAL A 60 3.96 2.83 6.53
C VAL A 60 3.29 1.87 5.56
N LEU A 61 3.59 2.03 4.28
CA LEU A 61 3.33 1.03 3.25
C LEU A 61 4.66 0.33 2.92
N GLN A 62 4.71 -0.97 3.12
CA GLN A 62 5.87 -1.82 2.87
C GLN A 62 5.53 -2.90 1.84
N LEU A 63 6.56 -3.41 1.18
CA LEU A 63 6.43 -4.58 0.30
C LEU A 63 7.16 -5.78 0.88
N GLU A 64 6.60 -6.95 0.65
CA GLU A 64 7.26 -8.22 0.93
C GLU A 64 7.38 -9.04 -0.35
N GLY A 65 8.55 -9.64 -0.53
CA GLY A 65 8.90 -10.40 -1.71
C GLY A 65 9.02 -11.90 -1.42
N SER A 66 8.69 -12.72 -2.41
CA SER A 66 8.88 -14.17 -2.40
C SER A 66 9.17 -14.70 -3.81
N ASP A 67 10.08 -15.67 -3.94
CA ASP A 67 10.31 -16.35 -5.23
C ASP A 67 9.32 -17.48 -5.48
N ASN A 68 8.76 -18.06 -4.41
CA ASN A 68 7.92 -19.26 -4.46
C ASN A 68 6.49 -19.07 -3.93
N ASN A 69 6.14 -17.85 -3.53
CA ASN A 69 4.82 -17.49 -2.99
C ASN A 69 4.45 -18.16 -1.64
N SER A 70 5.42 -18.72 -0.91
CA SER A 70 5.17 -19.35 0.40
C SER A 70 5.83 -18.60 1.56
N SER A 71 7.07 -18.15 1.36
CA SER A 71 7.86 -17.46 2.37
C SER A 71 8.18 -16.06 1.87
N PHE A 72 7.73 -15.06 2.62
CA PHE A 72 7.85 -13.66 2.28
C PHE A 72 8.81 -12.96 3.22
N SER A 73 9.70 -12.14 2.69
CA SER A 73 10.60 -11.27 3.44
C SER A 73 10.35 -9.81 3.10
N THR A 74 10.52 -8.94 4.09
CA THR A 74 10.38 -7.49 3.89
C THR A 74 11.43 -7.00 2.89
N MET A 75 10.98 -6.26 1.89
CA MET A 75 11.84 -5.61 0.91
C MET A 75 12.42 -4.32 1.52
N PRO A 76 13.59 -3.84 1.06
CA PRO A 76 14.23 -2.65 1.63
C PRO A 76 13.52 -1.33 1.27
N VAL A 77 12.37 -1.38 0.59
CA VAL A 77 11.61 -0.21 0.15
C VAL A 77 10.33 -0.04 0.97
N ASN A 78 10.15 1.16 1.50
CA ASN A 78 8.99 1.53 2.29
C ASN A 78 8.59 2.97 1.95
N TYR A 79 7.29 3.24 1.92
CA TYR A 79 6.77 4.59 2.00
C TYR A 79 6.39 4.85 3.46
N THR A 80 6.90 5.94 4.03
CA THR A 80 6.64 6.32 5.42
C THR A 80 6.11 7.75 5.45
N GLU A 81 4.92 7.94 6.00
CA GLU A 81 4.32 9.25 6.25
C GLU A 81 4.21 9.49 7.76
N ALA A 82 4.79 10.59 8.24
CA ALA A 82 4.57 11.09 9.58
C ALA A 82 3.41 12.08 9.57
N ILE A 83 2.27 11.68 10.14
CA ILE A 83 1.09 12.53 10.27
C ILE A 83 1.38 13.63 11.28
N GLY A 84 1.13 14.89 10.88
CA GLY A 84 1.38 16.07 11.70
C GLY A 84 0.53 16.13 12.98
N SER A 85 0.67 17.24 13.70
CA SER A 85 0.04 17.47 15.01
C SER A 85 -1.49 17.56 14.97
N GLU A 86 -2.09 17.80 13.80
CA GLU A 86 -3.55 17.94 13.63
C GLU A 86 -4.24 16.62 13.26
N GLY A 87 -3.49 15.55 12.99
CA GLY A 87 -4.04 14.34 12.37
C GLY A 87 -4.26 14.51 10.87
N LYS A 88 -4.88 13.52 10.25
CA LYS A 88 -5.21 13.52 8.82
C LYS A 88 -6.56 12.86 8.61
N THR A 89 -7.42 13.49 7.84
CA THR A 89 -8.64 12.86 7.32
C THR A 89 -8.53 12.80 5.81
N CYS A 90 -8.82 11.63 5.24
CA CYS A 90 -8.81 11.42 3.80
C CYS A 90 -10.21 11.04 3.34
N LYS A 91 -10.65 11.59 2.21
CA LYS A 91 -11.89 11.17 1.56
C LYS A 91 -11.67 9.91 0.75
N ALA A 92 -12.74 9.16 0.48
CA ALA A 92 -12.69 8.01 -0.41
C ALA A 92 -12.07 8.41 -1.78
N GLY A 93 -11.16 7.58 -2.26
CA GLY A 93 -10.38 7.79 -3.49
C GLY A 93 -9.11 8.61 -3.34
N GLU A 94 -8.87 9.26 -2.20
CA GLU A 94 -7.63 10.02 -1.99
C GLU A 94 -6.44 9.07 -1.80
N GLU A 95 -5.32 9.42 -2.43
CA GLU A 95 -4.06 8.68 -2.36
C GLU A 95 -3.35 8.97 -1.03
N LEU A 96 -3.00 7.92 -0.29
CA LEU A 96 -2.25 8.02 0.97
C LEU A 96 -0.76 7.72 0.75
N ALA A 97 -0.45 6.78 -0.14
CA ALA A 97 0.92 6.37 -0.41
C ALA A 97 1.08 5.86 -1.84
N ARG A 98 2.29 6.03 -2.36
CA ARG A 98 2.74 5.47 -3.63
C ARG A 98 4.18 5.03 -3.47
N LEU A 99 4.44 3.79 -3.87
CA LEU A 99 5.74 3.16 -3.70
C LEU A 99 6.10 2.37 -4.98
N PRO A 100 7.21 2.70 -5.67
CA PRO A 100 7.64 1.93 -6.83
C PRO A 100 8.07 0.51 -6.43
N VAL A 101 7.76 -0.48 -7.28
CA VAL A 101 8.29 -1.84 -7.12
C VAL A 101 9.75 -1.85 -7.60
N PRO A 102 10.72 -2.24 -6.75
CA PRO A 102 12.13 -2.32 -7.14
C PRO A 102 12.37 -3.25 -8.32
N SER A 103 13.35 -2.93 -9.16
CA SER A 103 13.72 -3.75 -10.31
C SER A 103 14.29 -5.12 -9.94
N ASN A 104 14.79 -5.27 -8.70
CA ASN A 104 15.28 -6.52 -8.14
C ASN A 104 14.25 -7.21 -7.22
N ALA A 105 12.96 -6.83 -7.30
CA ALA A 105 11.92 -7.46 -6.51
C ALA A 105 11.79 -8.97 -6.87
N PRO A 106 11.60 -9.85 -5.89
CA PRO A 106 11.27 -11.25 -6.14
C PRO A 106 9.98 -11.40 -6.95
N LYS A 107 9.80 -12.57 -7.56
CA LYS A 107 8.68 -12.86 -8.48
C LYS A 107 7.31 -12.46 -7.92
N HIS A 108 7.05 -12.80 -6.66
CA HIS A 108 5.79 -12.52 -5.96
C HIS A 108 5.97 -11.37 -4.98
N VAL A 109 5.11 -10.37 -5.08
CA VAL A 109 5.12 -9.18 -4.21
C VAL A 109 3.76 -9.05 -3.54
N ARG A 110 3.74 -8.79 -2.24
CA ARG A 110 2.52 -8.43 -1.48
C ARG A 110 2.78 -7.19 -0.64
N CYS A 111 1.72 -6.53 -0.18
CA CYS A 111 1.85 -5.35 0.67
C CYS A 111 1.72 -5.70 2.16
N ARG A 112 2.42 -4.94 3.00
CA ARG A 112 2.22 -4.85 4.45
C ARG A 112 1.97 -3.40 4.82
N ILE A 113 0.94 -3.17 5.62
CA ILE A 113 0.57 -1.84 6.10
C ILE A 113 0.88 -1.79 7.60
N VAL A 114 1.49 -0.70 8.07
CA VAL A 114 1.88 -0.52 9.47
C VAL A 114 1.43 0.84 9.97
N THR A 115 0.92 0.87 11.21
CA THR A 115 0.70 2.09 11.97
C THR A 115 1.27 1.93 13.39
N ASN A 116 1.70 3.03 14.01
CA ASN A 116 2.29 3.02 15.35
C ASN A 116 1.39 3.63 16.44
N LYS A 117 0.13 3.92 16.12
CA LYS A 117 -0.84 4.52 17.05
C LYS A 117 -2.22 3.92 16.91
N SER A 118 -2.92 3.89 18.03
CA SER A 118 -4.32 3.49 18.08
C SER A 118 -5.24 4.63 17.63
N GLY A 119 -6.50 4.30 17.31
CA GLY A 119 -7.50 5.28 16.89
C GLY A 119 -7.51 5.59 15.39
N VAL A 120 -6.74 4.85 14.60
CA VAL A 120 -6.85 4.86 13.13
C VAL A 120 -8.15 4.17 12.73
N THR A 121 -8.93 4.81 11.86
CA THR A 121 -10.20 4.27 11.36
C THR A 121 -10.32 4.43 9.84
N GLY A 122 -11.18 3.61 9.24
CA GLY A 122 -11.42 3.57 7.80
C GLY A 122 -10.69 2.42 7.10
N THR A 123 -10.92 2.34 5.80
CA THR A 123 -10.47 1.24 4.93
C THR A 123 -9.64 1.78 3.77
N VAL A 124 -8.71 0.97 3.28
CA VAL A 124 -7.86 1.30 2.13
C VAL A 124 -7.89 0.22 1.07
N ASP A 125 -7.73 0.65 -0.17
CA ASP A 125 -7.40 -0.19 -1.31
C ASP A 125 -5.92 -0.03 -1.63
N VAL A 126 -5.23 -1.15 -1.86
CA VAL A 126 -3.85 -1.19 -2.34
C VAL A 126 -3.82 -1.94 -3.65
N PHE A 127 -3.33 -1.28 -4.71
CA PHE A 127 -3.35 -1.80 -6.08
C PHE A 127 -2.11 -1.38 -6.86
N CYS A 128 -1.84 -2.09 -7.95
CA CYS A 128 -0.81 -1.74 -8.91
C CYS A 128 -1.28 -0.59 -9.82
N ASP A 129 -0.43 0.40 -10.02
CA ASP A 129 -0.56 1.44 -11.03
C ASP A 129 0.59 1.28 -12.03
N PHE A 130 0.25 1.17 -13.31
CA PHE A 130 1.24 0.98 -14.37
C PHE A 130 1.66 2.35 -14.92
N LEU A 131 2.96 2.60 -15.00
CA LEU A 131 3.49 3.80 -15.61
C LEU A 131 3.65 3.57 -17.13
N PRO A 132 2.77 4.10 -18.00
CA PRO A 132 3.04 4.10 -19.44
C PRO A 132 4.32 4.91 -19.67
N ARG A 133 5.35 4.25 -20.20
CA ARG A 133 6.59 4.89 -20.63
C ARG A 133 6.66 4.94 -22.14
#